data_AF-A0A2W4WU40-F1
#
_entry.id   AF-A0A2W4WU40-F1
#
_cell.length_a   1.000
_cell.length_b   1.000
_cell.length_c   1.000
_cell.angle_alpha   90.00
_cell.angle_beta   90.00
_cell.angle_gamma   90.00
#
_symmetry.space_group_name_H-M   'P 1'
#
loop_
_entity.id
_entity.type
_entity.pdbx_description
1 polymer ?
#
loop_
_entity_poly.entity_id
_entity_poly.type
_entity_poly.pdbx_seq_one_letter_code
_entity_poly.pdbx_strand_id
1 'polypeptide(L)' 'MKLTDLNFHHLRYFWMVANTGSLTAAAERLGLRAQTLSSQITQLEQTLGRALFQP' A
#
# COMPACT_ATOMS: atom_id res chain seq x y z
N MET A 1 -10.85 -6.15 17.49
CA MET A 1 -10.21 -5.45 16.37
C MET A 1 -9.03 -4.67 16.93
N LYS A 2 -7.81 -5.23 16.85
CA LYS A 2 -6.61 -4.60 17.42
C LYS A 2 -6.10 -3.55 16.44
N LEU A 3 -6.33 -2.26 16.74
CA LEU A 3 -5.78 -1.11 16.00
C LEU A 3 -4.24 -1.01 16.06
N THR A 4 -3.59 -1.87 16.85
CA THR A 4 -2.13 -1.94 17.01
C THR A 4 -1.38 -2.54 15.81
N ASP A 5 -2.08 -3.13 14.83
CA ASP A 5 -1.50 -3.70 13.60
C ASP A 5 -1.60 -2.78 12.38
N LEU A 6 -2.02 -1.51 12.54
CA LEU A 6 -1.86 -0.52 11.48
C LEU A 6 -0.38 -0.11 11.42
N ASN A 7 0.44 -1.05 10.94
CA ASN A 7 1.87 -0.91 10.86
C ASN A 7 2.18 0.29 9.94
N PHE A 8 3.00 1.25 10.41
CA PHE A 8 3.32 2.48 9.67
C PHE A 8 3.85 2.21 8.25
N HIS A 9 4.35 1.00 8.00
CA HIS A 9 4.71 0.50 6.68
C HIS A 9 3.55 0.55 5.68
N HIS A 10 2.36 0.11 6.05
CA HIS A 10 1.19 0.14 5.16
C HIS A 10 0.77 1.57 4.81
N LEU A 11 0.80 2.49 5.79
CA LEU A 11 0.50 3.90 5.55
C LEU A 11 1.57 4.55 4.68
N ARG A 12 2.85 4.21 4.88
CA ARG A 12 3.96 4.66 4.03
C ARG A 12 3.82 4.15 2.59
N TYR A 13 3.43 2.89 2.40
CA TYR A 13 3.19 2.31 1.08
C TYR A 13 2.02 2.98 0.39
N PHE A 14 0.90 3.15 1.08
CA PHE A 14 -0.26 3.89 0.58
C PHE A 14 0.12 5.32 0.18
N TRP A 15 0.80 6.06 1.07
CA TRP A 15 1.24 7.43 0.80
C TRP A 15 2.21 7.49 -0.38
N MET A 16 3.13 6.52 -0.51
CA MET A 16 4.06 6.48 -1.63
C MET A 16 3.32 6.30 -2.96
N VAL A 17 2.36 5.37 -3.03
CA VAL A 17 1.55 5.12 -4.23
C VAL A 17 0.69 6.34 -4.56
N ALA A 18 0.07 6.96 -3.55
CA ALA A 18 -0.70 8.19 -3.73
C ALA A 18 0.17 9.35 -4.22
N ASN A 19 1.41 9.46 -3.74
CA ASN A 19 2.34 10.51 -4.12
C ASN A 19 2.97 10.29 -5.50
N THR A 20 3.23 9.05 -5.92
CA THR A 20 3.76 8.75 -7.26
C THR A 20 2.67 8.64 -8.33
N GLY A 21 1.40 8.43 -7.93
CA GLY A 21 0.30 8.15 -8.84
C GLY A 21 0.41 6.81 -9.57
N SER A 22 1.40 6.00 -9.23
CA SER A 22 1.66 4.71 -9.88
C SER A 22 2.29 3.73 -8.90
N LEU A 23 1.71 2.52 -8.84
CA LEU A 23 2.18 1.44 -8.01
C LEU A 23 3.61 1.00 -8.39
N THR A 24 3.92 0.97 -9.69
CA THR A 24 5.25 0.61 -10.19
C THR A 24 6.30 1.65 -9.78
N ALA A 25 6.00 2.94 -9.96
CA ALA A 25 6.91 4.02 -9.57
C ALA A 25 7.12 4.09 -8.04
N ALA A 26 6.08 3.78 -7.26
CA ALA A 26 6.21 3.67 -5.80
C ALA A 26 7.09 2.49 -5.39
N ALA A 27 6.94 1.34 -6.05
CA ALA A 27 7.75 0.15 -5.77
C ALA A 27 9.23 0.40 -6.07
N GLU A 28 9.54 1.01 -7.21
CA GLU A 28 10.92 1.41 -7.57
C GLU A 28 11.52 2.35 -6.52
N ARG A 29 10.78 3.37 -6.08
CA ARG A 29 11.23 4.31 -5.03
C ARG A 29 11.43 3.67 -3.67
N LEU A 30 10.67 2.61 -3.36
CA LEU A 30 10.79 1.86 -2.11
C LEU A 30 11.85 0.75 -2.19
N GLY A 31 12.46 0.52 -3.36
CA GLY A 31 13.36 -0.62 -3.57
C GLY A 31 12.63 -1.97 -3.47
N LEU A 32 11.32 -1.98 -3.71
CA LEU A 32 10.46 -3.15 -3.63
C LEU A 32 10.07 -3.62 -5.03
N ARG A 33 9.68 -4.89 -5.12
CA ARG A 33 9.02 -5.40 -6.34
C ARG A 33 7.58 -4.91 -6.37
N ALA A 34 7.09 -4.52 -7.55
CA ALA A 34 5.71 -4.06 -7.73
C ALA A 34 4.67 -5.09 -7.25
N GLN A 35 4.92 -6.38 -7.44
CA GLN A 35 4.09 -7.48 -6.92
C GLN A 35 3.98 -7.47 -5.38
N THR A 36 5.07 -7.16 -4.68
CA THR A 36 5.11 -7.11 -3.22
C THR A 36 4.32 -5.91 -2.74
N LEU A 37 4.52 -4.74 -3.35
CA LEU A 37 3.77 -3.54 -2.99
C LEU A 37 2.28 -3.73 -3.26
N SER A 38 1.91 -4.34 -4.39
CA SER A 38 0.52 -4.67 -4.71
C SER A 38 -0.14 -5.52 -3.63
N SER A 39 0.50 -6.65 -3.27
CA SER A 39 -0.03 -7.54 -2.23
C SER A 39 -0.19 -6.86 -0.87
N GLN A 40 0.74 -5.98 -0.48
CA GLN A 40 0.67 -5.21 0.76
C GLN A 40 -0.47 -4.18 0.76
N ILE A 41 -0.73 -3.54 -0.38
CA ILE A 41 -1.85 -2.63 -0.55
C ILE A 41 -3.18 -3.39 -0.55
N THR A 42 -3.29 -4.51 -1.26
CA THR A 42 -4.50 -5.35 -1.24
C THR A 42 -4.82 -5.85 0.17
N GLN A 43 -3.81 -6.24 0.94
CA GLN A 43 -3.99 -6.65 2.33
C GLN A 43 -4.48 -5.49 3.22
N LEU A 44 -3.97 -4.28 2.97
CA LEU A 44 -4.44 -3.07 3.65
C LEU A 44 -5.91 -2.76 3.28
N GLU A 45 -6.28 -2.86 2.02
CA GLU A 45 -7.66 -2.67 1.54
C GLU A 45 -8.62 -3.68 2.17
N GLN A 46 -8.22 -4.96 2.25
CA GLN A 46 -8.99 -6.01 2.92
C GLN A 46 -9.17 -5.72 4.40
N THR A 47 -8.11 -5.25 5.08
CA THR A 47 -8.15 -4.89 6.50
C THR A 47 -9.08 -3.69 6.76
N LEU A 48 -9.10 -2.73 5.83
CA LEU A 48 -9.97 -1.55 5.90
C LEU A 48 -11.39 -1.82 5.37
N GLY A 49 -11.62 -2.96 4.71
CA GLY A 49 -12.89 -3.29 4.08
C GLY A 49 -13.26 -2.38 2.91
N ARG A 50 -12.29 -1.67 2.31
CA ARG A 50 -12.52 -0.73 1.20
C ARG A 50 -11.33 -0.69 0.25
N ALA A 51 -11.62 -0.46 -1.03
CA ALA A 51 -10.60 -0.11 -2.00
C ALA A 51 -10.00 1.27 -1.65
N LEU A 52 -8.67 1.35 -1.69
CA LEU A 52 -7.90 2.57 -1.47
C LEU A 52 -7.50 3.23 -2.79
N PHE A 53 -7.39 2.43 -3.85
CA PHE A 53 -7.12 2.89 -5.20
C PHE A 53 -8.24 2.45 -6.15
N GLN A 54 -8.52 3.27 -7.14
CA GLN A 54 -9.43 2.93 -8.24
C GLN A 54 -8.61 2.40 -9.43
N PRO A 55 -9.15 1.43 -10.20
CA PRO A 55 -8.48 0.86 -11.37
C PRO A 55 -8.24 1.89 -12.49
#